data_AF-A0A537D8X3-F1
#
_entry.id   AF-A0A537D8X3-F1
#
_cell.length_a   1.000
_cell.length_b   1.000
_cell.length_c   1.000
_cell.angle_alpha   90.00
_cell.angle_beta   90.00
_cell.angle_gamma   90.00
#
_symmetry.space_group_name_H-M   'P 1'
#
loop_
_entity.id
_entity.type
_entity.pdbx_description
1 polymer ?
#
loop_
_entity_poly.entity_id
_entity_poly.type
_entity_poly.pdbx_seq_one_letter_code
_entity_poly.pdbx_strand_id
1 'polypeptide(L)'
;MLFLLGHTCWSYIFSKVTGRRVKVGLPAYTVLLAGVLPDFDIYFKPLILHHTYTHSLLILLPICAVLVIRFRASGLAFSAGMLSHLVADSIVGTVPPLYPLSDLQLGVSLGLPSLADTALEVGALGLVLILAFMNGDYKLVTESQRESIFLAIPLVSIVTLTLLFAGDLSIPLATIAFSRRALTLITVGHAVLIGILGLGVSQGVKAITSDDRPQTKRLEQPV
;
A
#
# COMPACT_ATOMS: atom_id res chain seq x y z
N MET A 1 -13.10 -3.42 -7.77
CA MET A 1 -12.13 -3.14 -6.72
C MET A 1 -11.11 -4.25 -6.67
N LEU A 2 -9.85 -3.90 -6.89
CA LEU A 2 -8.74 -4.80 -6.62
C LEU A 2 -8.70 -5.06 -5.09
N PHE A 3 -8.08 -6.14 -4.63
CA PHE A 3 -7.80 -6.25 -3.20
C PHE A 3 -6.61 -5.37 -2.80
N LEU A 4 -6.51 -5.09 -1.51
CA LEU A 4 -5.57 -4.12 -0.93
C LEU A 4 -4.09 -4.42 -1.23
N LEU A 5 -3.74 -5.69 -1.41
CA LEU A 5 -2.44 -6.15 -1.91
C LEU A 5 -2.08 -5.45 -3.22
N GLY A 6 -2.97 -5.55 -4.21
CA GLY A 6 -2.74 -5.00 -5.52
C GLY A 6 -2.60 -3.48 -5.47
N HIS A 7 -3.45 -2.78 -4.71
CA HIS A 7 -3.39 -1.32 -4.59
C HIS A 7 -2.05 -0.85 -4.02
N THR A 8 -1.60 -1.51 -2.95
CA THR A 8 -0.31 -1.22 -2.31
C THR A 8 0.85 -1.52 -3.28
N CYS A 9 0.79 -2.65 -3.99
CA CYS A 9 1.84 -3.05 -4.92
C CYS A 9 1.94 -2.16 -6.17
N TRP A 10 0.81 -1.83 -6.80
CA TRP A 10 0.78 -0.91 -7.95
C TRP A 10 1.27 0.47 -7.56
N SER A 11 0.88 0.98 -6.39
CA SER A 11 1.39 2.25 -5.90
C SER A 11 2.90 2.26 -5.72
N TYR A 12 3.46 1.17 -5.18
CA TYR A 12 4.91 1.01 -5.09
C TYR A 12 5.58 1.10 -6.46
N ILE A 13 5.06 0.35 -7.44
CA ILE A 13 5.60 0.32 -8.81
C ILE A 13 5.55 1.71 -9.45
N PHE A 14 4.36 2.33 -9.48
CA PHE A 14 4.17 3.64 -10.12
C PHE A 14 4.97 4.74 -9.43
N SER A 15 5.04 4.74 -8.10
CA SER A 15 5.82 5.72 -7.35
C SER A 15 7.31 5.57 -7.59
N LYS A 16 7.86 4.36 -7.54
CA LYS A 16 9.29 4.12 -7.76
C LYS A 16 9.70 4.38 -9.21
N VAL A 17 8.88 3.98 -10.18
CA VAL A 17 9.14 4.26 -11.60
C VAL A 17 9.11 5.77 -11.87
N THR A 18 8.08 6.47 -11.39
CA THR A 18 7.99 7.92 -11.53
C THR A 18 9.14 8.62 -10.81
N GLY A 19 9.44 8.21 -9.58
CA GLY A 19 10.54 8.75 -8.78
C GLY A 19 11.89 8.64 -9.48
N ARG A 20 12.20 7.49 -10.09
CA ARG A 20 13.40 7.32 -10.93
C ARG A 20 13.43 8.29 -12.11
N ARG A 21 12.29 8.50 -12.80
CA ARG A 21 12.19 9.43 -13.94
C ARG A 21 12.44 10.88 -13.53
N VAL A 22 11.96 11.29 -12.36
CA VAL A 22 12.14 12.65 -11.84
C VAL A 22 13.28 12.77 -10.81
N LYS A 23 14.13 11.74 -10.71
CA LYS A 23 15.36 11.69 -9.89
C LYS A 23 15.14 11.95 -8.39
N VAL A 24 14.08 11.38 -7.82
CA VAL A 24 13.81 11.40 -6.37
C VAL A 24 13.66 9.99 -5.82
N GLY A 25 14.20 9.76 -4.62
CA GLY A 25 14.02 8.53 -3.86
C GLY A 25 12.89 8.69 -2.86
N LEU A 26 11.81 7.94 -3.03
CA LEU A 26 10.77 7.81 -2.01
C LEU A 26 11.02 6.54 -1.19
N PRO A 27 10.96 6.60 0.15
CA PRO A 27 11.13 5.41 0.99
C PRO A 27 9.96 4.44 0.83
N ALA A 28 10.22 3.14 0.97
CA ALA A 28 9.24 2.08 0.71
C ALA A 28 7.91 2.29 1.46
N TYR A 29 7.94 2.68 2.74
CA TYR A 29 6.74 2.89 3.53
C TYR A 29 5.82 3.99 2.95
N THR A 30 6.37 5.06 2.37
CA THR A 30 5.55 6.13 1.75
C THR A 30 4.90 5.69 0.46
N VAL A 31 5.62 4.94 -0.39
CA VAL A 31 5.07 4.51 -1.69
C VAL A 31 4.04 3.40 -1.54
N LEU A 32 4.16 2.56 -0.50
CA LEU A 32 3.14 1.58 -0.15
C LEU A 32 1.90 2.29 0.40
N LEU A 33 2.08 3.25 1.32
CA LEU A 33 0.97 4.03 1.90
C LEU A 33 0.16 4.79 0.85
N ALA A 34 0.82 5.35 -0.18
CA ALA A 34 0.13 6.09 -1.24
C ALA A 34 -1.01 5.29 -1.91
N GLY A 35 -0.85 3.98 -2.05
CA GLY A 35 -1.86 3.10 -2.64
C GLY A 35 -3.01 2.79 -1.71
N VAL A 36 -2.87 3.03 -0.42
CA VAL A 36 -3.89 2.74 0.60
C VAL A 36 -4.75 3.97 0.88
N LEU A 37 -4.26 5.17 0.59
CA LEU A 37 -4.95 6.43 0.93
C LEU A 37 -6.37 6.56 0.36
N PRO A 38 -6.68 6.16 -0.89
CA PRO A 38 -8.06 6.23 -1.39
C PRO A 38 -9.04 5.38 -0.56
N ASP A 39 -8.60 4.22 -0.06
CA ASP A 39 -9.40 3.31 0.77
C ASP A 39 -9.56 3.75 2.22
N PHE A 40 -8.94 4.86 2.63
CA PHE A 40 -9.14 5.35 3.99
C PHE A 40 -10.59 5.78 4.25
N ASP A 41 -11.40 6.00 3.21
CA ASP A 41 -12.85 6.23 3.34
C ASP A 41 -13.58 5.09 4.08
N ILE A 42 -13.07 3.85 4.01
CA ILE A 42 -13.63 2.68 4.70
C ILE A 42 -13.68 2.88 6.22
N TYR A 43 -12.70 3.58 6.82
CA TYR A 43 -12.73 3.88 8.26
C TYR A 43 -13.87 4.81 8.66
N PHE A 44 -14.42 5.57 7.72
CA PHE A 44 -15.42 6.60 7.98
C PHE A 44 -16.85 6.15 7.66
N LYS A 45 -17.07 4.86 7.41
CA LYS A 45 -18.44 4.33 7.24
C LYS A 45 -19.26 4.51 8.53
N PRO A 46 -20.57 4.86 8.43
CA PRO A 46 -21.33 5.08 7.19
C PRO A 46 -21.29 6.52 6.65
N LEU A 47 -20.49 7.43 7.22
CA LEU A 47 -20.48 8.85 6.85
C LEU A 47 -19.98 9.10 5.43
N ILE A 48 -18.94 8.35 5.01
CA ILE A 48 -18.42 8.36 3.66
C ILE A 48 -18.63 6.97 3.07
N LEU A 49 -19.39 6.90 1.97
CA LEU A 49 -19.57 5.65 1.25
C LEU A 49 -18.30 5.35 0.46
N HIS A 50 -17.87 4.09 0.53
CA HIS A 50 -16.71 3.63 -0.24
C HIS A 50 -16.99 3.74 -1.75
N HIS A 51 -15.95 4.04 -2.54
CA HIS A 51 -16.07 4.38 -3.97
C HIS A 51 -16.93 5.63 -4.23
N THR A 52 -16.69 6.70 -3.47
CA THR A 52 -17.29 8.01 -3.75
C THR A 52 -16.23 9.11 -3.85
N TYR A 53 -16.08 9.94 -2.82
CA TYR A 53 -15.21 11.11 -2.82
C TYR A 53 -13.74 10.75 -2.99
N THR A 54 -13.22 9.76 -2.26
CA THR A 54 -11.78 9.41 -2.30
C THR A 54 -11.37 8.64 -3.55
N HIS A 55 -12.33 8.15 -4.34
CA HIS A 55 -12.12 7.46 -5.61
C HIS A 55 -12.48 8.33 -6.82
N SER A 56 -12.73 9.62 -6.58
CA SER A 56 -13.06 10.60 -7.62
C SER A 56 -11.82 11.35 -8.08
N LEU A 57 -11.60 11.42 -9.39
CA LEU A 57 -10.54 12.24 -9.97
C LEU A 57 -10.77 13.72 -9.69
N LEU A 58 -12.03 14.15 -9.62
CA LEU A 58 -12.38 15.53 -9.27
C LEU A 58 -11.84 15.93 -7.89
N ILE A 59 -11.76 14.98 -6.95
CA ILE A 59 -11.24 15.21 -5.59
C ILE A 59 -9.73 14.93 -5.51
N LEU A 60 -9.27 13.83 -6.11
CA LEU A 60 -7.86 13.43 -6.01
C LEU A 60 -6.92 14.32 -6.81
N LEU A 61 -7.32 14.83 -7.99
CA LEU A 61 -6.43 15.68 -8.80
C LEU A 61 -6.05 17.00 -8.09
N PRO A 62 -6.97 17.74 -7.45
CA PRO A 62 -6.60 18.87 -6.60
C PRO A 62 -5.63 18.49 -5.47
N ILE A 63 -5.85 17.36 -4.79
CA ILE A 63 -4.94 16.87 -3.74
C ILE A 63 -3.55 16.60 -4.33
N CYS A 64 -3.48 15.86 -5.44
CA CYS A 64 -2.24 15.61 -6.17
C CYS A 64 -1.54 16.92 -6.59
N ALA A 65 -2.30 17.91 -7.07
CA ALA A 65 -1.75 19.21 -7.45
C ALA A 65 -1.11 19.92 -6.25
N VAL A 66 -1.77 19.94 -5.09
CA VAL A 66 -1.21 20.49 -3.84
C VAL A 66 0.05 19.75 -3.43
N LEU A 67 0.05 18.41 -3.49
CA LEU A 67 1.22 17.59 -3.18
C LEU A 67 2.39 17.89 -4.12
N VAL A 68 2.14 18.01 -5.42
CA VAL A 68 3.15 18.34 -6.43
C VAL A 68 3.69 19.75 -6.23
N ILE A 69 2.85 20.73 -5.93
CA ILE A 69 3.30 22.12 -5.67
C ILE A 69 4.18 22.15 -4.41
N ARG A 70 3.75 21.48 -3.34
CA ARG A 70 4.41 21.55 -2.02
C ARG A 70 5.68 20.70 -1.91
N PHE A 71 5.68 19.52 -2.52
CA PHE A 71 6.75 18.52 -2.42
C PHE A 71 7.47 18.27 -3.75
N ARG A 72 7.14 19.03 -4.80
CA ARG A 72 7.78 19.00 -6.12
C ARG A 72 7.82 17.58 -6.69
N ALA A 73 8.98 17.14 -7.16
CA ALA A 73 9.19 15.84 -7.78
C ALA A 73 8.79 14.66 -6.86
N SER A 74 9.01 14.77 -5.55
CA SER A 74 8.57 13.75 -4.58
C SER A 74 7.04 13.70 -4.48
N GLY A 75 6.38 14.86 -4.51
CA GLY A 75 4.93 14.96 -4.55
C GLY A 75 4.33 14.34 -5.81
N LEU A 76 4.98 14.54 -6.97
CA LEU A 76 4.59 13.91 -8.23
C LEU A 76 4.72 12.38 -8.18
N ALA A 77 5.85 11.87 -7.69
CA ALA A 77 6.07 10.44 -7.58
C ALA A 77 5.08 9.78 -6.61
N PHE A 78 4.79 10.41 -5.46
CA PHE A 78 3.78 9.93 -4.51
C PHE A 78 2.37 9.96 -5.12
N SER A 79 2.02 11.07 -5.80
CA SER A 79 0.71 11.23 -6.46
C SER A 79 0.50 10.20 -7.58
N ALA A 80 1.55 9.83 -8.30
CA ALA A 80 1.48 8.77 -9.30
C ALA A 80 1.13 7.41 -8.67
N GLY A 81 1.69 7.10 -7.49
CA GLY A 81 1.29 5.93 -6.71
C GLY A 81 -0.17 5.97 -6.29
N MET A 82 -0.61 7.09 -5.71
CA MET A 82 -2.00 7.27 -5.28
C MET A 82 -2.99 7.19 -6.43
N LEU A 83 -2.71 7.80 -7.58
CA LEU A 83 -3.57 7.73 -8.77
C LEU A 83 -3.58 6.35 -9.43
N SER A 84 -2.50 5.55 -9.27
CA SER A 84 -2.48 4.16 -9.77
C SER A 84 -3.56 3.29 -9.13
N HIS A 85 -4.04 3.66 -7.94
CA HIS A 85 -5.17 3.01 -7.28
C HIS A 85 -6.42 3.03 -8.18
N LEU A 86 -6.83 4.22 -8.65
CA LEU A 86 -8.01 4.39 -9.50
C LEU A 86 -7.83 3.72 -10.86
N VAL A 87 -6.61 3.73 -11.40
CA VAL A 87 -6.30 3.00 -12.63
C VAL A 87 -6.55 1.50 -12.41
N ALA A 88 -6.04 0.93 -11.34
CA ALA A 88 -6.20 -0.49 -11.05
C ALA A 88 -7.68 -0.86 -10.81
N ASP A 89 -8.43 -0.02 -10.09
CA ASP A 89 -9.87 -0.20 -9.95
C ASP A 89 -10.63 -0.13 -11.25
N SER A 90 -10.29 0.83 -12.12
CA SER A 90 -10.96 0.98 -13.41
C SER A 90 -10.69 -0.20 -14.35
N ILE A 91 -9.60 -0.96 -14.16
CA ILE A 91 -9.33 -2.16 -14.94
C ILE A 91 -10.22 -3.31 -14.46
N VAL A 92 -10.29 -3.54 -13.16
CA VAL A 92 -10.95 -4.73 -12.61
C VAL A 92 -12.44 -4.51 -12.35
N GLY A 93 -12.85 -3.28 -12.03
CA GLY A 93 -14.22 -2.85 -11.80
C GLY A 93 -14.50 -1.50 -12.46
N THR A 94 -15.19 -0.61 -11.73
CA THR A 94 -15.46 0.77 -12.14
C THR A 94 -15.07 1.75 -11.03
N VAL A 95 -14.73 2.98 -11.44
CA VAL A 95 -14.53 4.13 -10.57
C VAL A 95 -15.45 5.28 -10.98
N PRO A 96 -15.87 6.16 -10.06
CA PRO A 96 -16.68 7.33 -10.40
C PRO A 96 -15.81 8.60 -10.53
N PRO A 97 -15.19 8.88 -11.70
CA PRO A 97 -14.18 9.93 -11.83
C PRO A 97 -14.70 11.34 -11.53
N LEU A 98 -16.01 11.58 -11.65
CA LEU A 98 -16.65 12.89 -11.56
C LEU A 98 -17.52 13.07 -10.32
N TYR A 99 -17.53 12.14 -9.38
CA TYR A 99 -18.32 12.27 -8.16
C TYR A 99 -17.87 13.48 -7.32
N PRO A 100 -18.79 14.26 -6.71
CA PRO A 100 -20.25 14.10 -6.64
C PRO A 100 -21.04 14.77 -7.77
N LEU A 101 -20.37 15.34 -8.79
CA LEU A 101 -21.06 16.06 -9.86
C LEU A 101 -21.79 15.12 -10.83
N SER A 102 -21.39 13.85 -10.87
CA SER A 102 -22.01 12.82 -11.68
C SER A 102 -21.81 11.44 -11.06
N ASP A 103 -22.81 10.58 -11.22
CA ASP A 103 -22.75 9.15 -10.87
C ASP A 103 -22.18 8.28 -12.02
N LEU A 104 -21.56 8.90 -13.03
CA LEU A 104 -20.89 8.18 -14.12
C LEU A 104 -19.84 7.22 -13.56
N GLN A 105 -20.01 5.93 -13.84
CA GLN A 105 -19.06 4.86 -13.52
C GLN A 105 -18.22 4.54 -14.76
N LEU A 106 -16.90 4.53 -14.62
CA LEU A 106 -15.96 4.26 -15.71
C LEU A 106 -15.05 3.08 -15.34
N GLY A 107 -14.98 2.08 -16.23
CA GLY A 107 -14.02 0.99 -16.10
C GLY A 107 -14.28 -0.15 -17.08
N VAL A 108 -13.28 -1.01 -17.25
CA VAL A 108 -13.32 -2.21 -18.11
C VAL A 108 -14.14 -3.32 -17.46
N SER A 109 -14.18 -3.39 -16.13
CA SER A 109 -14.95 -4.37 -15.37
C SER A 109 -14.64 -5.83 -15.71
N LEU A 110 -13.36 -6.21 -15.65
CA LEU A 110 -12.93 -7.61 -15.87
C LEU A 110 -13.53 -8.62 -14.87
N GLY A 111 -14.15 -8.15 -13.79
CA GLY A 111 -14.93 -8.95 -12.84
C GLY A 111 -14.11 -9.47 -11.66
N LEU A 112 -14.80 -9.76 -10.54
CA LEU A 112 -14.19 -10.05 -9.25
C LEU A 112 -14.80 -11.26 -8.54
N PRO A 113 -13.98 -12.18 -8.01
CA PRO A 113 -12.58 -12.42 -8.38
C PRO A 113 -12.48 -13.07 -9.78
N SER A 114 -11.55 -12.61 -10.61
CA SER A 114 -11.27 -13.18 -11.93
C SER A 114 -9.80 -13.63 -12.07
N LEU A 115 -9.49 -14.36 -13.14
CA LEU A 115 -8.10 -14.75 -13.44
C LEU A 115 -7.24 -13.51 -13.75
N ALA A 116 -7.81 -12.51 -14.43
CA ALA A 116 -7.12 -11.26 -14.73
C ALA A 116 -6.81 -10.48 -13.43
N ASP A 117 -7.78 -10.36 -12.54
CA ASP A 117 -7.63 -9.77 -11.21
C ASP A 117 -6.52 -10.45 -10.40
N THR A 118 -6.58 -11.78 -10.29
CA THR A 118 -5.55 -12.58 -9.59
C THR A 118 -4.16 -12.37 -10.19
N ALA A 119 -4.05 -12.33 -11.52
CA ALA A 119 -2.79 -12.12 -12.21
C ALA A 119 -2.25 -10.71 -12.00
N LEU A 120 -3.11 -9.68 -11.99
CA LEU A 120 -2.71 -8.30 -11.73
C LEU A 120 -2.19 -8.13 -10.30
N GLU A 121 -2.83 -8.75 -9.31
CA GLU A 121 -2.40 -8.65 -7.92
C GLU A 121 -1.12 -9.40 -7.61
N VAL A 122 -1.10 -10.71 -7.90
CA VAL A 122 0.05 -11.56 -7.60
C VAL A 122 1.23 -11.17 -8.49
N GLY A 123 0.96 -10.78 -9.74
CA GLY A 123 1.97 -10.24 -10.64
C GLY A 123 2.56 -8.92 -10.14
N ALA A 124 1.73 -8.00 -9.63
CA ALA A 124 2.21 -6.77 -9.03
C ALA A 124 3.08 -7.04 -7.80
N LEU A 125 2.69 -7.98 -6.93
CA LEU A 125 3.53 -8.40 -5.79
C LEU A 125 4.89 -8.93 -6.25
N GLY A 126 4.91 -9.84 -7.24
CA GLY A 126 6.16 -10.35 -7.80
C GLY A 126 7.06 -9.24 -8.35
N LEU A 127 6.48 -8.28 -9.07
CA LEU A 127 7.22 -7.13 -9.60
C LEU A 127 7.74 -6.21 -8.49
N VAL A 128 6.96 -6.00 -7.42
CA VAL A 128 7.41 -5.25 -6.24
C VAL A 128 8.62 -5.91 -5.59
N LEU A 129 8.62 -7.24 -5.42
CA LEU A 129 9.77 -7.95 -4.85
C LEU A 129 11.05 -7.74 -5.67
N ILE A 130 10.94 -7.83 -7.00
CA ILE A 130 12.05 -7.56 -7.92
C ILE A 130 12.52 -6.11 -7.79
N LEU A 131 11.59 -5.14 -7.86
CA LEU A 131 11.93 -3.72 -7.78
C LEU A 131 12.50 -3.32 -6.41
N ALA A 132 11.99 -3.91 -5.32
CA ALA A 132 12.51 -3.72 -3.96
C ALA A 132 13.92 -4.26 -3.81
N PHE A 133 14.22 -5.41 -4.41
CA PHE A 133 15.59 -5.92 -4.49
C PHE A 133 16.50 -4.94 -5.25
N MET A 134 16.09 -4.53 -6.46
CA MET A 134 16.87 -3.60 -7.30
C MET A 134 17.08 -2.21 -6.68
N ASN A 135 16.15 -1.74 -5.85
CA ASN A 135 16.24 -0.45 -5.17
C ASN A 135 16.99 -0.50 -3.83
N GLY A 136 17.31 -1.70 -3.34
CA GLY A 136 17.86 -1.86 -1.98
C GLY A 136 16.83 -1.72 -0.86
N ASP A 137 15.54 -1.59 -1.18
CA ASP A 137 14.46 -1.47 -0.17
C ASP A 137 14.34 -2.76 0.69
N TYR A 138 14.84 -3.90 0.21
CA TYR A 138 14.93 -5.15 1.00
C TYR A 138 15.72 -4.99 2.30
N LYS A 139 16.64 -4.01 2.37
CA LYS A 139 17.40 -3.73 3.59
C LYS A 139 16.53 -3.31 4.75
N LEU A 140 15.37 -2.69 4.49
CA LEU A 140 14.41 -2.34 5.54
C LEU A 140 13.87 -3.58 6.27
N VAL A 141 13.92 -4.77 5.64
CA VAL A 141 13.42 -6.02 6.24
C VAL A 141 14.54 -6.98 6.64
N THR A 142 15.73 -6.86 6.06
CA THR A 142 16.88 -7.73 6.38
C THR A 142 17.88 -7.12 7.36
N GLU A 143 17.95 -5.79 7.45
CA GLU A 143 18.91 -5.07 8.30
C GLU A 143 18.18 -4.32 9.42
N SER A 144 18.84 -4.17 10.57
CA SER A 144 18.32 -3.44 11.71
C SER A 144 18.43 -1.93 11.47
N GLN A 145 17.39 -1.32 10.92
CA GLN A 145 17.34 0.12 10.63
C GLN A 145 16.18 0.79 11.36
N ARG A 146 16.42 1.96 11.99
CA ARG A 146 15.38 2.70 12.72
C ARG A 146 14.19 3.04 11.81
N GLU A 147 14.45 3.38 10.55
CA GLU A 147 13.41 3.73 9.56
C GLU A 147 12.44 2.58 9.27
N SER A 148 12.84 1.33 9.50
CA SER A 148 11.97 0.17 9.28
C SER A 148 10.74 0.18 10.18
N ILE A 149 10.74 0.95 11.29
CA ILE A 149 9.56 1.12 12.15
C ILE A 149 8.39 1.77 11.39
N PHE A 150 8.66 2.62 10.39
CA PHE A 150 7.63 3.28 9.61
C PHE A 150 6.86 2.32 8.69
N LEU A 151 7.37 1.11 8.46
CA LEU A 151 6.59 0.04 7.81
C LEU A 151 5.38 -0.41 8.64
N ALA A 152 5.31 -0.03 9.93
CA ALA A 152 4.14 -0.26 10.76
C ALA A 152 2.90 0.46 10.23
N ILE A 153 3.06 1.62 9.58
CA ILE A 153 1.95 2.39 9.03
C ILE A 153 1.24 1.59 7.92
N PRO A 154 1.90 1.23 6.80
CA PRO A 154 1.24 0.43 5.77
C PRO A 154 0.84 -0.96 6.28
N LEU A 155 1.58 -1.57 7.22
CA LEU A 155 1.19 -2.85 7.83
C LEU A 155 -0.17 -2.75 8.54
N VAL A 156 -0.31 -1.78 9.45
CA VAL A 156 -1.54 -1.59 10.23
C VAL A 156 -2.68 -1.20 9.30
N SER A 157 -2.46 -0.30 8.35
CA SER A 157 -3.50 0.06 7.37
C SER A 157 -3.96 -1.15 6.56
N ILE A 158 -3.04 -1.98 6.05
CA ILE A 158 -3.40 -3.18 5.29
C ILE A 158 -4.22 -4.15 6.13
N VAL A 159 -3.77 -4.45 7.35
CA VAL A 159 -4.46 -5.38 8.24
C VAL A 159 -5.84 -4.86 8.60
N THR A 160 -5.95 -3.61 9.06
CA THR A 160 -7.21 -3.07 9.57
C THR A 160 -8.24 -2.83 8.47
N LEU A 161 -7.83 -2.34 7.29
CA LEU A 161 -8.75 -2.19 6.16
C LEU A 161 -9.25 -3.55 5.65
N THR A 162 -8.39 -4.57 5.62
CA THR A 162 -8.81 -5.94 5.27
C THR A 162 -9.86 -6.47 6.26
N LEU A 163 -9.66 -6.22 7.56
CA LEU A 163 -10.60 -6.62 8.61
C LEU A 163 -11.93 -5.87 8.50
N LEU A 164 -11.91 -4.55 8.29
CA LEU A 164 -13.11 -3.73 8.13
C LEU A 164 -13.91 -4.16 6.90
N PHE A 165 -13.23 -4.39 5.78
CA PHE A 165 -13.86 -4.85 4.55
C PHE A 165 -14.56 -6.22 4.72
N ALA A 166 -13.93 -7.16 5.42
CA ALA A 166 -14.55 -8.44 5.72
C ALA A 166 -15.71 -8.33 6.73
N GLY A 167 -15.57 -7.45 7.72
CA GLY A 167 -16.62 -7.15 8.70
C GLY A 167 -17.89 -6.63 8.03
N ASP A 168 -17.76 -5.71 7.08
CA ASP A 168 -18.88 -5.16 6.30
C ASP A 168 -19.65 -6.25 5.55
N LEU A 169 -18.96 -7.30 5.10
CA LEU A 169 -19.58 -8.43 4.39
C LEU A 169 -20.25 -9.43 5.32
N SER A 170 -20.09 -9.32 6.65
CA SER A 170 -20.60 -10.26 7.66
C SER A 170 -20.21 -11.72 7.40
N ILE A 171 -19.10 -11.97 6.68
CA ILE A 171 -18.61 -13.31 6.36
C ILE A 171 -17.26 -13.52 7.06
N PRO A 172 -17.02 -14.69 7.69
CA PRO A 172 -15.71 -15.00 8.25
C PRO A 172 -14.61 -14.88 7.19
N LEU A 173 -13.54 -14.15 7.53
CA LEU A 173 -12.44 -13.83 6.60
C LEU A 173 -11.84 -15.08 5.95
N ALA A 174 -11.65 -16.15 6.74
CA ALA A 174 -11.16 -17.43 6.28
C ALA A 174 -12.08 -18.08 5.23
N THR A 175 -13.40 -17.94 5.39
CA THR A 175 -14.38 -18.49 4.45
C THR A 175 -14.31 -17.76 3.11
N ILE A 176 -14.17 -16.44 3.10
CA ILE A 176 -13.97 -15.69 1.84
C ILE A 176 -12.63 -16.07 1.21
N ALA A 177 -11.55 -15.97 2.00
CA ALA A 177 -10.17 -16.11 1.57
C ALA A 177 -9.87 -17.45 0.86
N PHE A 178 -10.48 -18.54 1.34
CA PHE A 178 -10.23 -19.89 0.83
C PHE A 178 -11.40 -20.46 0.01
N SER A 179 -12.39 -19.64 -0.35
CA SER A 179 -13.55 -20.10 -1.12
C SER A 179 -13.23 -20.47 -2.58
N ARG A 180 -12.21 -19.84 -3.17
CA ARG A 180 -11.81 -20.02 -4.59
C ARG A 180 -10.30 -19.98 -4.72
N ARG A 181 -9.74 -20.74 -5.68
CA ARG A 181 -8.29 -20.75 -5.96
C ARG A 181 -7.72 -19.34 -6.20
N ALA A 182 -8.44 -18.49 -6.93
CA ALA A 182 -8.11 -17.09 -7.16
C ALA A 182 -7.94 -16.31 -5.85
N LEU A 183 -8.95 -16.35 -4.97
CA LEU A 183 -8.93 -15.70 -3.66
C LEU A 183 -7.86 -16.28 -2.74
N THR A 184 -7.59 -17.59 -2.84
CA THR A 184 -6.51 -18.23 -2.07
C THR A 184 -5.16 -17.65 -2.44
N LEU A 185 -4.87 -17.48 -3.74
CA LEU A 185 -3.61 -16.89 -4.19
C LEU A 185 -3.46 -15.43 -3.73
N ILE A 186 -4.53 -14.65 -3.87
CA ILE A 186 -4.57 -13.26 -3.37
C ILE A 186 -4.34 -13.21 -1.86
N THR A 187 -5.00 -14.09 -1.10
CA THR A 187 -4.85 -14.20 0.36
C THR A 187 -3.42 -14.56 0.75
N VAL A 188 -2.82 -15.55 0.07
CA VAL A 188 -1.41 -15.93 0.30
C VAL A 188 -0.49 -14.74 -0.01
N GLY A 189 -0.74 -14.00 -1.10
CA GLY A 189 -0.02 -12.78 -1.41
C GLY A 189 -0.12 -11.71 -0.32
N HIS A 190 -1.32 -11.48 0.23
CA HIS A 190 -1.51 -10.59 1.37
C HIS A 190 -0.72 -11.05 2.60
N ALA A 191 -0.79 -12.34 2.94
CA ALA A 191 -0.07 -12.90 4.07
C ALA A 191 1.45 -12.75 3.91
N VAL A 192 1.97 -12.96 2.70
CA VAL A 192 3.38 -12.71 2.37
C VAL A 192 3.73 -11.24 2.56
N LEU A 193 2.94 -10.30 2.02
CA LEU A 193 3.20 -8.87 2.17
C LEU A 193 3.17 -8.44 3.65
N ILE A 194 2.14 -8.87 4.40
CA ILE A 194 2.03 -8.63 5.85
C ILE A 194 3.24 -9.18 6.60
N GLY A 195 3.68 -10.39 6.27
CA GLY A 195 4.88 -11.00 6.86
C GLY A 195 6.14 -10.19 6.60
N ILE A 196 6.35 -9.74 5.35
CA ILE A 196 7.48 -8.88 4.97
C ILE A 196 7.47 -7.57 5.75
N LEU A 197 6.32 -6.90 5.82
CA LEU A 197 6.19 -5.64 6.57
C LEU A 197 6.39 -5.86 8.06
N GLY A 198 5.84 -6.93 8.64
CA GLY A 198 6.03 -7.30 10.04
C GLY A 198 7.49 -7.59 10.39
N LEU A 199 8.23 -8.27 9.50
CA LEU A 199 9.68 -8.44 9.64
C LEU A 199 10.40 -7.09 9.64
N GLY A 200 10.06 -6.18 8.72
CA GLY A 200 10.61 -4.82 8.73
C GLY A 200 10.36 -4.07 10.04
N VAL A 201 9.12 -4.08 10.54
CA VAL A 201 8.78 -3.47 11.83
C VAL A 201 9.62 -4.08 12.95
N SER A 202 9.79 -5.40 12.98
CA SER A 202 10.62 -6.07 13.99
C SER A 202 12.09 -5.62 13.94
N GLN A 203 12.65 -5.40 12.74
CA GLN A 203 14.00 -4.84 12.58
C GLN A 203 14.07 -3.40 13.10
N GLY A 204 13.02 -2.61 12.88
CA GLY A 204 12.90 -1.25 13.41
C GLY A 204 12.90 -1.21 14.93
N VAL A 205 12.09 -2.07 15.57
CA VAL A 205 12.05 -2.22 17.03
C VAL A 205 13.41 -2.66 17.57
N LYS A 206 14.07 -3.64 16.92
CA LYS A 206 15.42 -4.08 17.28
C LYS A 206 16.43 -2.94 17.21
N ALA A 207 16.36 -2.11 16.17
CA ALA A 207 17.28 -0.98 16.00
C ALA A 207 17.12 0.07 17.11
N ILE A 208 15.88 0.41 17.48
CA ILE A 208 15.58 1.37 18.55
C ILE A 208 16.07 0.83 19.90
N THR A 209 15.71 -0.41 20.24
CA THR A 209 16.04 -1.03 21.54
C THR A 209 17.52 -1.35 21.72
N SER A 210 18.29 -1.52 20.64
CA SER A 210 19.74 -1.77 20.70
C SER A 210 20.54 -0.50 20.95
N ASP A 211 20.03 0.67 20.56
CA ASP A 211 20.68 1.97 20.74
C ASP A 211 20.47 2.54 22.17
N ASP A 212 19.36 2.16 22.81
CA ASP A 212 19.04 2.55 24.19
C ASP A 212 19.80 1.73 25.25
N ARG A 213 20.64 0.74 24.86
CA ARG A 213 21.55 0.10 25.81
C ARG A 213 22.65 1.10 26.16
N PRO A 214 22.75 1.57 27.41
CA PRO A 214 23.80 2.51 27.77
C PRO A 214 25.16 1.86 27.52
N GLN A 215 26.16 2.66 27.15
CA GLN A 215 27.57 2.27 27.11
C GLN A 215 28.14 1.97 28.50
N THR A 216 27.35 1.41 29.43
CA THR A 216 27.73 1.08 30.80
C THR A 216 28.78 -0.03 30.91
N LYS A 217 29.24 -0.61 29.79
CA LYS A 217 30.33 -1.59 29.77
C LYS A 217 31.69 -1.03 29.30
N ARG A 218 31.82 0.27 29.00
CA ARG A 218 33.09 0.84 28.50
C ARG A 218 33.91 1.59 29.57
N LEU A 219 33.56 1.47 30.85
CA LEU A 219 34.29 2.08 31.98
C LEU A 219 34.89 1.06 32.97
N GLU A 220 34.84 -0.25 32.68
CA GLU A 220 35.47 -1.29 33.51
C GLU A 220 36.75 -1.86 32.85
N GLN A 221 37.65 -0.98 32.41
CA GLN A 221 39.04 -1.38 32.16
C GLN A 221 39.95 -0.59 33.12
N PRO A 222 40.49 -1.24 34.17
CA PRO A 222 41.49 -0.61 35.02
C PRO A 222 42.78 -0.42 34.22
N VAL A 223 43.38 0.77 34.43
CA VAL A 223 44.69 1.21 33.92
C VAL A 223 45.81 0.32 34.44
#